data_AF-A0A924C1K2-F1
#
_entry.id   AF-A0A924C1K2-F1
#
_cell.length_a   1.000
_cell.length_b   1.000
_cell.length_c   1.000
_cell.angle_alpha   90.00
_cell.angle_beta   90.00
_cell.angle_gamma   90.00
#
_symmetry.space_group_name_H-M   'P 1'
#
loop_
_entity.id
_entity.type
_entity.pdbx_description
1 polymer ?
#
loop_
_entity_poly.entity_id
_entity_poly.type
_entity_poly.pdbx_seq_one_letter_code
_entity_poly.pdbx_strand_id
1 'polypeptide(L)'
;RNLATLQAELGGQAREQFQKLAEQTAIAPVERAPVDAAPSHARNKHTGHAVAPAASPKTVAAPATAYQNLTSWSFGELSELLEIQQGRLTLTGFPALVDKGTHCDLEVFDDPVEAARIHRIGLRRLMALQLREQLKFLEKNIPSLQQMGMQFMTLGSQEELRDQIIEAGLERACLQEPLPKNAAEFELRKEEGKSRLGLLVNEIARLASAILTEFHGLPKKLQTVKAHPQAVADIQSQLQALVGKRFIVDNDYANLTHFPRYLKAVGVRLEKLRADPARDARWTAEWLQAALPWQRSLKDRHGKNADPKMSEFRWLLEELRVSLFAQELRTPMPISVKRLQKVWESMQR
;
A
#
# COMPACT_ATOMS: atom_id res chain seq x y z
N ARG A 1 -20.76 7.28 -16.15
CA ARG A 1 -20.48 8.75 -16.09
C ARG A 1 -20.47 9.12 -14.62
N ASN A 2 -19.32 9.63 -14.16
CA ASN A 2 -19.08 10.26 -12.86
C ASN A 2 -19.09 9.38 -11.59
N LEU A 3 -18.25 8.32 -11.60
CA LEU A 3 -17.90 7.52 -10.42
C LEU A 3 -17.38 8.37 -9.23
N ALA A 4 -16.64 9.45 -9.52
CA ALA A 4 -16.09 10.32 -8.49
C ALA A 4 -17.17 11.11 -7.74
N THR A 5 -18.20 11.60 -8.42
CA THR A 5 -19.34 12.26 -7.74
C THR A 5 -20.19 11.26 -6.97
N LEU A 6 -20.38 10.05 -7.52
CA LEU A 6 -21.10 8.99 -6.81
C LEU A 6 -20.35 8.55 -5.54
N GLN A 7 -19.03 8.38 -5.60
CA GLN A 7 -18.20 8.09 -4.43
C GLN A 7 -18.20 9.22 -3.40
N ALA A 8 -18.22 10.48 -3.84
CA ALA A 8 -18.31 11.63 -2.94
C ALA A 8 -19.68 11.72 -2.25
N GLU A 9 -20.76 11.45 -2.98
CA GLU A 9 -22.12 11.48 -2.45
C GLU A 9 -22.38 10.31 -1.50
N LEU A 10 -21.98 9.10 -1.89
CA LEU A 10 -22.09 7.89 -1.06
C LEU A 10 -21.17 7.96 0.17
N GLY A 11 -19.97 8.54 0.03
CA GLY A 11 -19.08 8.80 1.16
C GLY A 11 -19.61 9.87 2.12
N GLY A 12 -20.33 10.87 1.61
CA GLY A 12 -21.06 11.83 2.44
C GLY A 12 -22.16 11.14 3.27
N GLN A 13 -22.96 10.30 2.62
CA GLN A 13 -24.03 9.55 3.29
C GLN A 13 -23.49 8.58 4.35
N ALA A 14 -22.41 7.85 4.05
CA ALA A 14 -21.75 6.98 5.02
C ALA A 14 -21.26 7.79 6.23
N ARG A 15 -20.51 8.88 6.01
CA ARG A 15 -20.00 9.74 7.09
C ARG A 15 -21.09 10.35 7.96
N GLU A 16 -22.22 10.78 7.38
CA GLU A 16 -23.34 11.30 8.16
C GLU A 16 -23.97 10.24 9.07
N GLN A 17 -24.06 8.98 8.61
CA GLN A 17 -24.56 7.89 9.44
C GLN A 17 -23.57 7.52 10.55
N PHE A 18 -22.27 7.48 10.25
CA PHE A 18 -21.22 7.26 11.25
C PHE A 18 -21.13 8.41 12.28
N GLN A 19 -21.31 9.67 11.88
CA GLN A 19 -21.35 10.83 12.79
C GLN A 19 -22.56 10.80 13.71
N LYS A 20 -23.76 10.56 13.17
CA LYS A 20 -24.98 10.39 13.99
C LYS A 20 -24.84 9.26 15.01
N LEU A 21 -24.08 8.22 14.67
CA LEU A 21 -23.80 7.11 15.56
C LEU A 21 -22.82 7.47 16.68
N ALA A 22 -21.72 8.15 16.34
CA ALA A 22 -20.72 8.61 17.31
C ALA A 22 -21.34 9.58 18.33
N GLU A 23 -22.25 10.45 17.88
CA GLU A 23 -23.03 11.34 18.74
C GLU A 23 -23.99 10.56 19.67
N GLN A 24 -24.65 9.51 19.17
CA GLN A 24 -25.52 8.66 19.99
C GLN A 24 -24.76 7.79 21.01
N THR A 25 -23.54 7.34 20.69
CA THR A 25 -22.68 6.60 21.64
C THR A 25 -22.03 7.49 22.68
N ALA A 26 -21.76 8.77 22.38
CA ALA A 26 -21.24 9.74 23.34
C ALA A 26 -22.26 10.19 24.40
N ILE A 27 -23.56 9.94 24.18
CA ILE A 27 -24.66 10.44 25.04
C ILE A 27 -25.23 9.38 26.00
N ALA A 28 -24.85 8.10 25.91
CA ALA A 28 -25.44 7.06 26.76
C ALA A 28 -24.63 6.77 28.05
N PRO A 29 -25.11 7.12 29.26
CA PRO A 29 -24.54 6.62 30.50
C PRO A 29 -24.91 5.14 30.67
N VAL A 30 -23.95 4.36 31.16
CA VAL A 30 -24.12 2.94 31.48
C VAL A 30 -24.94 2.80 32.76
N GLU A 31 -26.12 2.17 32.68
CA GLU A 31 -26.85 1.70 33.87
C GLU A 31 -27.28 0.23 33.69
N ARG A 32 -27.01 -0.58 34.73
CA ARG A 32 -27.13 -2.05 34.75
C ARG A 32 -28.45 -2.50 35.39
N ALA A 33 -29.23 -3.33 34.66
CA ALA A 33 -30.10 -4.49 35.05
C ALA A 33 -31.18 -4.32 36.18
N PRO A 34 -32.26 -5.16 36.29
CA PRO A 34 -32.45 -6.54 35.77
C PRO A 34 -33.88 -6.94 35.24
N VAL A 35 -33.95 -8.22 34.84
CA VAL A 35 -35.06 -9.11 34.39
C VAL A 35 -36.40 -9.07 35.16
N ASP A 36 -37.55 -9.11 34.45
CA ASP A 36 -38.49 -10.27 34.39
C ASP A 36 -39.82 -10.00 33.62
N ALA A 37 -40.42 -11.11 33.14
CA ALA A 37 -41.85 -11.37 32.82
C ALA A 37 -42.55 -10.84 31.54
N ALA A 38 -43.06 -11.79 30.74
CA ALA A 38 -44.25 -11.69 29.85
C ALA A 38 -45.54 -12.04 30.68
N PRO A 39 -46.80 -12.06 30.15
CA PRO A 39 -47.28 -11.92 28.76
C PRO A 39 -48.59 -11.09 28.58
N SER A 40 -49.06 -10.89 27.33
CA SER A 40 -50.44 -11.20 26.87
C SER A 40 -50.97 -10.37 25.67
N HIS A 41 -51.74 -11.08 24.85
CA HIS A 41 -52.65 -10.78 23.73
C HIS A 41 -53.10 -9.34 23.39
N ALA A 42 -53.19 -9.01 22.08
CA ALA A 42 -54.48 -8.92 21.36
C ALA A 42 -54.34 -8.52 19.86
N ARG A 43 -55.23 -9.11 19.05
CA ARG A 43 -55.60 -8.80 17.66
C ARG A 43 -55.96 -7.32 17.44
N ASN A 44 -55.64 -6.75 16.27
CA ASN A 44 -56.68 -6.45 15.26
C ASN A 44 -56.12 -6.16 13.85
N LYS A 45 -56.91 -6.54 12.85
CA LYS A 45 -56.73 -6.32 11.41
C LYS A 45 -57.02 -4.86 11.04
N HIS A 46 -56.37 -4.32 10.01
CA HIS A 46 -57.07 -3.66 8.88
C HIS A 46 -56.20 -3.53 7.63
N THR A 47 -56.90 -3.66 6.51
CA THR A 47 -56.47 -3.70 5.11
C THR A 47 -56.18 -2.32 4.53
N GLY A 48 -55.21 -2.23 3.64
CA GLY A 48 -55.03 -1.09 2.74
C GLY A 48 -54.07 -1.44 1.60
N HIS A 49 -54.62 -1.78 0.43
CA HIS A 49 -53.90 -1.86 -0.84
C HIS A 49 -53.55 -0.44 -1.32
N ALA A 50 -52.28 -0.20 -1.63
CA ALA A 50 -51.84 0.87 -2.52
C ALA A 50 -50.59 0.39 -3.27
N VAL A 51 -50.60 0.58 -4.59
CA VAL A 51 -49.62 0.06 -5.56
C VAL A 51 -48.61 1.16 -5.95
N ALA A 52 -47.31 0.81 -5.82
CA ALA A 52 -46.11 1.31 -6.55
C ALA A 52 -45.65 2.78 -6.31
N PRO A 53 -44.33 3.12 -6.42
CA PRO A 53 -43.39 2.70 -7.47
C PRO A 53 -42.16 1.90 -6.99
N ALA A 54 -41.47 1.30 -7.96
CA ALA A 54 -40.37 0.34 -7.81
C ALA A 54 -39.22 0.86 -6.94
N ALA A 55 -38.95 0.14 -5.85
CA ALA A 55 -37.76 0.32 -5.03
C ALA A 55 -36.56 -0.40 -5.67
N SER A 56 -35.42 0.29 -5.70
CA SER A 56 -34.10 -0.30 -5.86
C SER A 56 -33.96 -1.53 -4.93
N PRO A 57 -33.26 -2.61 -5.35
CA PRO A 57 -33.19 -3.83 -4.56
C PRO A 57 -32.62 -3.51 -3.17
N LYS A 58 -33.44 -3.68 -2.14
CA LYS A 58 -33.03 -3.59 -0.74
C LYS A 58 -32.10 -4.77 -0.45
N THR A 59 -30.81 -4.51 -0.33
CA THR A 59 -29.86 -5.44 0.27
C THR A 59 -30.34 -5.70 1.70
N VAL A 60 -30.84 -6.91 1.96
CA VAL A 60 -31.26 -7.32 3.30
C VAL A 60 -30.01 -7.39 4.17
N ALA A 61 -29.97 -6.61 5.26
CA ALA A 61 -28.84 -6.60 6.19
C ALA A 61 -28.55 -8.03 6.69
N ALA A 62 -27.37 -8.54 6.37
CA ALA A 62 -26.94 -9.85 6.82
C ALA A 62 -26.44 -9.78 8.28
N PRO A 63 -26.60 -10.85 9.07
CA PRO A 63 -26.11 -10.88 10.45
C PRO A 63 -24.58 -10.77 10.49
N ALA A 64 -24.03 -9.93 11.37
CA ALA A 64 -22.57 -9.69 11.47
C ALA A 64 -21.71 -10.96 11.65
N THR A 65 -22.28 -12.04 12.19
CA THR A 65 -21.57 -13.32 12.34
C THR A 65 -21.22 -13.99 11.01
N ALA A 66 -21.93 -13.67 9.91
CA ALA A 66 -21.64 -14.19 8.58
C ALA A 66 -20.37 -13.58 7.95
N TYR A 67 -19.82 -12.52 8.56
CA TYR A 67 -18.72 -11.72 8.04
C TYR A 67 -17.45 -11.81 8.91
N GLN A 68 -17.38 -12.81 9.79
CA GLN A 68 -16.23 -13.03 10.67
C GLN A 68 -15.53 -14.36 10.36
N ASN A 69 -14.25 -14.47 10.71
CA ASN A 69 -13.46 -15.70 10.59
C ASN A 69 -13.39 -16.26 9.16
N LEU A 70 -13.35 -15.38 8.17
CA LEU A 70 -13.33 -15.73 6.76
C LEU A 70 -11.95 -16.27 6.37
N THR A 71 -11.92 -17.50 5.86
CA THR A 71 -10.71 -18.12 5.31
C THR A 71 -10.83 -18.41 3.82
N SER A 72 -12.02 -18.23 3.24
CA SER A 72 -12.36 -18.32 1.83
C SER A 72 -13.39 -17.26 1.45
N TRP A 73 -13.68 -17.12 0.16
CA TRP A 73 -14.73 -16.22 -0.31
C TRP A 73 -16.12 -16.84 -0.09
N SER A 74 -16.75 -16.54 1.05
CA SER A 74 -18.05 -17.13 1.46
C SER A 74 -19.15 -16.11 1.75
N PHE A 75 -18.94 -14.84 1.41
CA PHE A 75 -19.75 -13.69 1.84
C PHE A 75 -20.56 -13.03 0.71
N GLY A 76 -20.67 -13.68 -0.45
CA GLY A 76 -21.43 -13.18 -1.60
C GLY A 76 -20.67 -12.14 -2.43
N GLU A 77 -21.40 -11.35 -3.21
CA GLU A 77 -20.83 -10.29 -4.04
C GLU A 77 -20.59 -9.00 -3.23
N LEU A 78 -19.43 -8.38 -3.42
CA LEU A 78 -19.07 -7.10 -2.81
C LEU A 78 -19.67 -5.96 -3.62
N SER A 79 -20.77 -5.41 -3.10
CA SER A 79 -21.37 -4.17 -3.59
C SER A 79 -20.51 -2.96 -3.23
N GLU A 80 -20.70 -1.81 -3.91
CA GLU A 80 -19.97 -0.57 -3.60
C GLU A 80 -20.25 -0.07 -2.18
N LEU A 81 -21.46 -0.31 -1.68
CA LEU A 81 -21.86 -0.09 -0.29
C LEU A 81 -22.47 -1.37 0.26
N LEU A 82 -22.21 -1.65 1.54
CA LEU A 82 -22.75 -2.77 2.27
C LEU A 82 -23.40 -2.28 3.56
N GLU A 83 -24.56 -2.86 3.91
CA GLU A 83 -25.22 -2.65 5.19
C GLU A 83 -24.96 -3.85 6.09
N ILE A 84 -24.30 -3.65 7.24
CA ILE A 84 -24.03 -4.69 8.24
C ILE A 84 -24.77 -4.38 9.53
N GLN A 85 -25.49 -5.37 10.07
CA GLN A 85 -26.14 -5.25 11.37
C GLN A 85 -25.20 -5.70 12.50
N GLN A 86 -24.67 -4.76 13.28
CA GLN A 86 -23.88 -5.02 14.49
C GLN A 86 -24.74 -4.78 15.74
N GLY A 87 -25.22 -5.86 16.36
CA GLY A 87 -26.12 -5.77 17.51
C GLY A 87 -27.45 -5.11 17.15
N ARG A 88 -27.77 -3.96 17.77
CA ARG A 88 -28.98 -3.17 17.46
C ARG A 88 -28.76 -2.10 16.39
N LEU A 89 -27.54 -1.96 15.90
CA LEU A 89 -27.13 -0.87 15.00
C LEU A 89 -26.96 -1.41 13.58
N THR A 90 -27.40 -0.65 12.59
CA THR A 90 -27.16 -0.92 11.16
C THR A 90 -26.11 0.07 10.67
N LEU A 91 -25.00 -0.44 10.16
CA LEU A 91 -23.89 0.34 9.62
C LEU A 91 -23.89 0.23 8.10
N THR A 92 -23.95 1.35 7.39
CA THR A 92 -23.85 1.41 5.93
C THR A 92 -22.54 2.10 5.54
N GLY A 93 -21.70 1.41 4.76
CA GLY A 93 -20.41 1.96 4.34
C GLY A 93 -19.71 1.14 3.26
N PHE A 94 -18.48 1.53 2.92
CA PHE A 94 -17.65 0.85 1.93
C PHE A 94 -17.09 -0.44 2.54
N PRO A 95 -17.39 -1.62 1.95
CA PRO A 95 -16.92 -2.88 2.51
C PRO A 95 -15.43 -3.08 2.29
N ALA A 96 -14.74 -3.60 3.30
CA ALA A 96 -13.34 -3.97 3.20
C ALA A 96 -13.05 -5.27 3.95
N LEU A 97 -12.22 -6.12 3.35
CA LEU A 97 -11.65 -7.26 4.04
C LEU A 97 -10.56 -6.74 4.97
N VAL A 98 -10.66 -7.09 6.25
CA VAL A 98 -9.70 -6.72 7.28
C VAL A 98 -8.86 -7.94 7.63
N ASP A 99 -7.54 -7.80 7.51
CA ASP A 99 -6.60 -8.85 7.89
C ASP A 99 -6.56 -9.03 9.42
N LYS A 100 -6.89 -10.22 9.92
CA LYS A 100 -6.78 -10.63 11.34
C LYS A 100 -5.67 -11.67 11.57
N GLY A 101 -4.79 -11.87 10.59
CA GLY A 101 -3.63 -12.77 10.64
C GLY A 101 -3.95 -14.22 10.25
N THR A 102 -4.91 -14.84 10.91
CA THR A 102 -5.30 -16.25 10.64
C THR A 102 -6.56 -16.38 9.77
N HIS A 103 -7.30 -15.28 9.65
CA HIS A 103 -8.55 -15.14 8.92
C HIS A 103 -8.70 -13.67 8.49
N CYS A 104 -9.76 -13.37 7.75
CA CYS A 104 -10.24 -12.02 7.50
C CYS A 104 -11.61 -11.82 8.11
N ASP A 105 -11.95 -10.57 8.41
CA ASP A 105 -13.33 -10.15 8.65
C ASP A 105 -13.77 -9.19 7.55
N LEU A 106 -15.06 -9.10 7.26
CA LEU A 106 -15.62 -8.09 6.37
C LEU A 106 -16.26 -6.98 7.21
N GLU A 107 -15.66 -5.79 7.15
CA GLU A 107 -16.09 -4.61 7.89
C GLU A 107 -16.49 -3.48 6.92
N VAL A 108 -17.20 -2.46 7.41
CA VAL A 108 -17.61 -1.29 6.62
C VAL A 108 -16.93 -0.02 7.13
N PHE A 109 -16.53 0.84 6.20
CA PHE A 109 -15.77 2.07 6.45
C PHE A 109 -16.51 3.28 5.86
N ASP A 110 -16.30 4.46 6.43
CA ASP A 110 -16.89 5.72 5.98
C ASP A 110 -16.03 6.48 4.95
N ASP A 111 -14.73 6.18 4.87
CA ASP A 111 -13.81 6.69 3.85
C ASP A 111 -13.51 5.63 2.78
N PRO A 112 -13.89 5.84 1.51
CA PRO A 112 -13.63 4.87 0.44
C PRO A 112 -12.14 4.64 0.19
N VAL A 113 -11.27 5.63 0.44
CA VAL A 113 -9.83 5.48 0.20
C VAL A 113 -9.21 4.57 1.25
N GLU A 114 -9.59 4.75 2.51
CA GLU A 114 -9.17 3.87 3.60
C GLU A 114 -9.75 2.46 3.43
N ALA A 115 -11.03 2.34 3.07
CA ALA A 115 -11.67 1.06 2.77
C ALA A 115 -10.91 0.29 1.69
N ALA A 116 -10.58 0.94 0.57
CA ALA A 116 -9.83 0.32 -0.51
C ALA A 116 -8.42 -0.15 -0.07
N ARG A 117 -7.73 0.67 0.74
CA ARG A 117 -6.40 0.33 1.28
C ARG A 117 -6.47 -0.89 2.20
N ILE A 118 -7.41 -0.90 3.14
CA ILE A 118 -7.63 -2.02 4.06
C ILE A 118 -8.06 -3.27 3.29
N HIS A 119 -9.02 -3.13 2.38
CA HIS A 119 -9.55 -4.22 1.56
C HIS A 119 -8.45 -4.91 0.78
N ARG A 120 -7.52 -4.16 0.19
CA ARG A 120 -6.38 -4.72 -0.54
C ARG A 120 -5.49 -5.59 0.34
N ILE A 121 -5.23 -5.17 1.58
CA ILE A 121 -4.45 -5.94 2.56
C ILE A 121 -5.21 -7.21 2.96
N GLY A 122 -6.50 -7.10 3.28
CA GLY A 122 -7.32 -8.27 3.62
C GLY A 122 -7.49 -9.25 2.45
N LEU A 123 -7.63 -8.76 1.23
CA LEU A 123 -7.70 -9.60 0.05
C LEU A 123 -6.40 -10.39 -0.17
N ARG A 124 -5.24 -9.75 0.05
CA ARG A 124 -3.94 -10.45 0.04
C ARG A 124 -3.87 -11.52 1.12
N ARG A 125 -4.36 -11.26 2.33
CA ARG A 125 -4.47 -12.28 3.39
C ARG A 125 -5.34 -13.44 2.95
N LEU A 126 -6.52 -13.17 2.40
CA LEU A 126 -7.45 -14.22 1.96
C LEU A 126 -6.82 -15.09 0.86
N MET A 127 -6.13 -14.48 -0.11
CA MET A 127 -5.33 -15.20 -1.11
C MET A 127 -4.22 -16.05 -0.47
N ALA A 128 -3.50 -15.50 0.51
CA ALA A 128 -2.43 -16.21 1.19
C ALA A 128 -2.94 -17.44 1.98
N LEU A 129 -4.12 -17.34 2.61
CA LEU A 129 -4.76 -18.46 3.29
C LEU A 129 -5.14 -19.58 2.30
N GLN A 130 -5.65 -19.22 1.13
CA GLN A 130 -6.04 -20.16 0.08
C GLN A 130 -4.85 -20.79 -0.66
N LEU A 131 -3.67 -20.15 -0.64
CA LEU A 131 -2.44 -20.61 -1.29
C LEU A 131 -1.37 -21.11 -0.30
N ARG A 132 -1.78 -21.48 0.92
CA ARG A 132 -0.88 -21.82 2.04
C ARG A 132 0.19 -22.87 1.70
N GLU A 133 -0.14 -23.88 0.91
CA GLU A 133 0.82 -24.93 0.51
C GLU A 133 1.90 -24.38 -0.42
N GLN A 134 1.51 -23.55 -1.40
CA GLN A 134 2.44 -22.91 -2.32
C GLN A 134 3.35 -21.94 -1.58
N LEU A 135 2.81 -21.16 -0.63
CA LEU A 135 3.60 -20.25 0.20
C LEU A 135 4.62 -21.01 1.05
N LYS A 136 4.22 -22.07 1.75
CA LYS A 136 5.15 -22.92 2.53
C LYS A 136 6.27 -23.51 1.69
N PHE A 137 5.98 -23.86 0.44
CA PHE A 137 7.02 -24.32 -0.48
C PHE A 137 7.98 -23.17 -0.82
N LEU A 138 7.46 -21.99 -1.19
CA LEU A 138 8.27 -20.83 -1.55
C LEU A 138 9.13 -20.33 -0.40
N GLU A 139 8.62 -20.30 0.84
CA GLU A 139 9.36 -19.95 2.04
C GLU A 139 10.68 -20.73 2.20
N LYS A 140 10.71 -21.98 1.73
CA LYS A 140 11.88 -22.87 1.79
C LYS A 140 12.75 -22.84 0.55
N ASN A 141 12.25 -22.29 -0.56
CA ASN A 141 12.87 -22.40 -1.89
C ASN A 141 13.19 -21.05 -2.53
N ILE A 142 13.22 -19.96 -1.78
CA ILE A 142 13.70 -18.66 -2.29
C ILE A 142 15.21 -18.73 -2.55
N PRO A 143 15.67 -18.48 -3.79
CA PRO A 143 17.07 -18.56 -4.13
C PRO A 143 17.90 -17.50 -3.39
N SER A 144 19.10 -17.89 -2.95
CA SER A 144 20.07 -17.01 -2.28
C SER A 144 19.56 -16.30 -1.02
N LEU A 145 18.47 -16.79 -0.39
CA LEU A 145 17.86 -16.14 0.78
C LEU A 145 18.85 -15.98 1.94
N GLN A 146 19.70 -16.97 2.20
CA GLN A 146 20.72 -16.89 3.26
C GLN A 146 21.71 -15.75 3.02
N GLN A 147 22.21 -15.61 1.80
CA GLN A 147 23.13 -14.53 1.44
C GLN A 147 22.46 -13.17 1.58
N MET A 148 21.23 -13.03 1.07
CA MET A 148 20.46 -11.80 1.21
C MET A 148 20.20 -11.47 2.68
N GLY A 149 19.87 -12.47 3.50
CA GLY A 149 19.66 -12.32 4.95
C GLY A 149 20.88 -11.72 5.64
N MET A 150 22.09 -12.21 5.34
CA MET A 150 23.34 -11.63 5.86
C MET A 150 23.54 -10.17 5.43
N GLN A 151 23.22 -9.83 4.18
CA GLN A 151 23.34 -8.45 3.68
C GLN A 151 22.29 -7.51 4.28
N PHE A 152 21.13 -8.05 4.67
CA PHE A 152 19.99 -7.32 5.21
C PHE A 152 20.01 -7.15 6.75
N MET A 153 20.97 -7.77 7.45
CA MET A 153 21.05 -7.77 8.92
C MET A 153 21.00 -6.39 9.60
N THR A 154 21.45 -5.32 8.91
CA THR A 154 21.42 -3.95 9.45
C THR A 154 20.05 -3.29 9.35
N LEU A 155 19.12 -3.89 8.61
CA LEU A 155 17.77 -3.39 8.32
C LEU A 155 16.69 -4.23 9.01
N GLY A 156 16.88 -5.55 9.10
CA GLY A 156 15.92 -6.48 9.71
C GLY A 156 16.40 -7.93 9.66
N SER A 157 15.47 -8.87 9.86
CA SER A 157 15.77 -10.31 9.86
C SER A 157 15.60 -10.97 8.47
N GLN A 158 16.16 -12.17 8.31
CA GLN A 158 15.99 -12.97 7.09
C GLN A 158 14.51 -13.34 6.85
N GLU A 159 13.77 -13.62 7.93
CA GLU A 159 12.33 -13.93 7.89
C GLU A 159 11.54 -12.71 7.41
N GLU A 160 11.83 -11.52 7.92
CA GLU A 160 11.18 -10.28 7.49
C GLU A 160 11.44 -9.99 6.00
N LEU A 161 12.65 -10.29 5.51
CA LEU A 161 12.98 -10.16 4.08
C LEU A 161 12.24 -11.20 3.23
N ARG A 162 12.22 -12.47 3.67
CA ARG A 162 11.49 -13.56 3.02
C ARG A 162 10.02 -13.19 2.87
N ASP A 163 9.41 -12.72 3.94
CA ASP A 163 7.99 -12.38 4.00
C ASP A 163 7.66 -11.24 3.02
N GLN A 164 8.53 -10.23 2.93
CA GLN A 164 8.41 -9.17 1.92
C GLN A 164 8.46 -9.68 0.48
N ILE A 165 9.39 -10.58 0.16
CA ILE A 165 9.52 -11.16 -1.18
C ILE A 165 8.23 -11.92 -1.56
N ILE A 166 7.69 -12.70 -0.62
CA ILE A 166 6.46 -13.47 -0.82
C ILE A 166 5.26 -12.54 -0.94
N GLU A 167 5.16 -11.53 -0.08
CA GLU A 167 4.09 -10.53 -0.08
C GLU A 167 4.03 -9.79 -1.43
N ALA A 168 5.18 -9.30 -1.92
CA ALA A 168 5.27 -8.65 -3.23
C ALA A 168 4.98 -9.63 -4.38
N GLY A 169 5.35 -10.91 -4.24
CA GLY A 169 5.00 -11.96 -5.19
C GLY A 169 3.49 -12.18 -5.29
N LEU A 170 2.81 -12.28 -4.15
CA LEU A 170 1.35 -12.40 -4.07
C LEU A 170 0.64 -11.17 -4.63
N GLU A 171 1.12 -9.98 -4.30
CA GLU A 171 0.59 -8.71 -4.80
C GLU A 171 0.57 -8.69 -6.33
N ARG A 172 1.71 -9.03 -6.94
CA ARG A 172 1.85 -9.10 -8.41
C ARG A 172 1.08 -10.27 -9.02
N ALA A 173 0.99 -11.40 -8.32
CA ALA A 173 0.31 -12.59 -8.82
C ALA A 173 -1.22 -12.48 -8.76
N CYS A 174 -1.79 -11.81 -7.75
CA CYS A 174 -3.21 -11.92 -7.42
C CYS A 174 -3.95 -10.58 -7.32
N LEU A 175 -3.28 -9.44 -7.12
CA LEU A 175 -3.93 -8.16 -6.81
C LEU A 175 -3.83 -7.11 -7.93
N GLN A 176 -3.89 -7.55 -9.18
CA GLN A 176 -3.99 -6.65 -10.32
C GLN A 176 -5.43 -6.11 -10.47
N GLU A 177 -5.57 -4.85 -10.86
CA GLU A 177 -6.88 -4.25 -11.12
C GLU A 177 -7.50 -4.81 -12.41
N PRO A 178 -8.84 -4.97 -12.49
CA PRO A 178 -9.80 -4.78 -11.39
C PRO A 178 -9.70 -5.89 -10.33
N LEU A 179 -9.85 -5.54 -9.05
CA LEU A 179 -9.92 -6.53 -7.96
C LEU A 179 -11.19 -7.39 -8.04
N PRO A 180 -11.14 -8.67 -7.61
CA PRO A 180 -12.29 -9.56 -7.61
C PRO A 180 -13.40 -9.05 -6.70
N LYS A 181 -14.65 -9.11 -7.17
CA LYS A 181 -15.85 -8.67 -6.45
C LYS A 181 -16.77 -9.80 -6.04
N ASN A 182 -16.52 -11.02 -6.50
CA ASN A 182 -17.31 -12.20 -6.19
C ASN A 182 -16.43 -13.47 -6.15
N ALA A 183 -17.03 -14.58 -5.71
CA ALA A 183 -16.32 -15.85 -5.56
C ALA A 183 -15.72 -16.37 -6.88
N ALA A 184 -16.43 -16.21 -8.01
CA ALA A 184 -15.97 -16.70 -9.30
C ALA A 184 -14.72 -15.95 -9.78
N GLU A 185 -14.73 -14.61 -9.67
CA GLU A 185 -13.57 -13.78 -9.99
C GLU A 185 -12.39 -14.04 -9.04
N PHE A 186 -12.67 -14.26 -7.75
CA PHE A 186 -11.63 -14.61 -6.77
C PHE A 186 -10.97 -15.95 -7.10
N GLU A 187 -11.77 -16.97 -7.41
CA GLU A 187 -11.26 -18.30 -7.78
C GLU A 187 -10.45 -18.27 -9.08
N LEU A 188 -10.93 -17.56 -10.10
CA LEU A 188 -10.17 -17.33 -11.33
C LEU A 188 -8.82 -16.67 -11.03
N ARG A 189 -8.84 -15.58 -10.26
CA ARG A 189 -7.63 -14.85 -9.89
C ARG A 189 -6.65 -15.71 -9.09
N LYS A 190 -7.16 -16.55 -8.20
CA LYS A 190 -6.37 -17.49 -7.40
C LYS A 190 -5.65 -18.49 -8.29
N GLU A 191 -6.34 -19.15 -9.23
CA GLU A 191 -5.72 -20.17 -10.09
C GLU A 191 -4.71 -19.55 -11.06
N GLU A 192 -5.02 -18.39 -11.66
CA GLU A 192 -4.07 -17.63 -12.47
C GLU A 192 -2.83 -17.24 -11.64
N GLY A 193 -3.05 -16.67 -10.45
CA GLY A 193 -1.99 -16.24 -9.55
C GLY A 193 -1.11 -17.40 -9.11
N LYS A 194 -1.71 -18.53 -8.71
CA LYS A 194 -1.03 -19.76 -8.31
C LYS A 194 -0.06 -20.26 -9.38
N SER A 195 -0.46 -20.21 -10.66
CA SER A 195 0.38 -20.67 -11.77
C SER A 195 1.66 -19.85 -11.97
N ARG A 196 1.63 -18.54 -11.66
CA ARG A 196 2.74 -17.59 -11.88
C ARG A 196 3.50 -17.21 -10.62
N LEU A 197 2.97 -17.51 -9.43
CA LEU A 197 3.48 -17.04 -8.15
C LEU A 197 4.96 -17.39 -7.94
N GLY A 198 5.35 -18.64 -8.22
CA GLY A 198 6.74 -19.07 -8.03
C GLY A 198 7.74 -18.33 -8.94
N LEU A 199 7.35 -18.05 -10.20
CA LEU A 199 8.19 -17.28 -11.11
C LEU A 199 8.37 -15.84 -10.63
N LEU A 200 7.29 -15.20 -10.18
CA LEU A 200 7.32 -13.82 -9.68
C LEU A 200 8.14 -13.69 -8.39
N VAL A 201 7.98 -14.63 -7.45
CA VAL A 201 8.79 -14.67 -6.21
C VAL A 201 10.28 -14.81 -6.55
N ASN A 202 10.63 -15.67 -7.49
CA ASN A 202 12.03 -15.84 -7.92
C ASN A 202 12.57 -14.60 -8.65
N GLU A 203 11.75 -13.92 -9.44
CA GLU A 203 12.11 -12.65 -10.09
C GLU A 203 12.43 -11.57 -9.04
N ILE A 204 11.53 -11.41 -8.06
CA ILE A 204 11.69 -10.44 -6.96
C ILE A 204 12.91 -10.79 -6.11
N ALA A 205 13.13 -12.07 -5.79
CA ALA A 205 14.30 -12.51 -5.03
C ALA A 205 15.62 -12.17 -5.73
N ARG A 206 15.71 -12.37 -7.06
CA ARG A 206 16.90 -11.98 -7.84
C ARG A 206 17.12 -10.48 -7.81
N LEU A 207 16.06 -9.69 -7.95
CA LEU A 207 16.14 -8.23 -7.87
C LEU A 207 16.57 -7.77 -6.47
N ALA A 208 15.97 -8.31 -5.41
CA ALA A 208 16.34 -8.03 -4.03
C ALA A 208 17.81 -8.36 -3.75
N SER A 209 18.31 -9.50 -4.26
CA SER A 209 19.72 -9.88 -4.15
C SER A 209 20.65 -8.88 -4.84
N ALA A 210 20.29 -8.40 -6.03
CA ALA A 210 21.05 -7.37 -6.74
C ALA A 210 21.06 -6.04 -5.96
N ILE A 211 19.91 -5.62 -5.43
CA ILE A 211 19.77 -4.39 -4.62
C ILE A 211 20.64 -4.49 -3.36
N LEU A 212 20.52 -5.58 -2.60
CA LEU A 212 21.24 -5.78 -1.36
C LEU A 212 22.75 -5.91 -1.57
N THR A 213 23.18 -6.50 -2.69
CA THR A 213 24.60 -6.58 -3.05
C THR A 213 25.20 -5.19 -3.28
N GLU A 214 24.52 -4.32 -4.02
CA GLU A 214 24.97 -2.94 -4.21
C GLU A 214 24.91 -2.16 -2.89
N PHE A 215 23.81 -2.28 -2.15
CA PHE A 215 23.60 -1.54 -0.89
C PHE A 215 24.62 -1.90 0.20
N HIS A 216 24.88 -3.19 0.42
CA HIS A 216 25.69 -3.69 1.54
C HIS A 216 27.12 -3.13 1.54
N GLY A 217 27.70 -2.86 0.37
CA GLY A 217 29.04 -2.28 0.25
C GLY A 217 29.12 -0.77 0.51
N LEU A 218 28.01 -0.04 0.36
CA LEU A 218 28.01 1.43 0.41
C LEU A 218 28.30 2.02 1.80
N PRO A 219 27.76 1.49 2.92
CA PRO A 219 28.09 1.99 4.25
C PRO A 219 29.60 1.99 4.53
N LYS A 220 30.31 0.93 4.11
CA LYS A 220 31.78 0.86 4.25
C LYS A 220 32.48 1.89 3.38
N LYS A 221 32.06 2.06 2.11
CA LYS A 221 32.61 3.10 1.20
C LYS A 221 32.36 4.51 1.76
N LEU A 222 31.21 4.75 2.39
CA LEU A 222 30.84 6.04 2.98
C LEU A 222 31.81 6.47 4.10
N GLN A 223 32.29 5.54 4.92
CA GLN A 223 33.29 5.83 5.97
C GLN A 223 34.60 6.39 5.42
N THR A 224 34.91 6.06 4.17
CA THR A 224 36.15 6.46 3.51
C THR A 224 36.14 7.94 3.09
N VAL A 225 34.98 8.59 3.09
CA VAL A 225 34.78 10.01 2.71
C VAL A 225 34.26 10.87 3.87
N LYS A 226 34.44 10.42 5.12
CA LYS A 226 33.97 11.13 6.34
C LYS A 226 34.45 12.58 6.49
N ALA A 227 35.50 12.97 5.78
CA ALA A 227 35.99 14.36 5.72
C ALA A 227 35.03 15.31 4.97
N HIS A 228 34.00 14.79 4.29
CA HIS A 228 32.99 15.54 3.54
C HIS A 228 31.60 15.38 4.17
N PRO A 229 31.34 15.96 5.37
CA PRO A 229 30.16 15.66 6.16
C PRO A 229 28.82 15.97 5.46
N GLN A 230 28.77 17.03 4.63
CA GLN A 230 27.57 17.37 3.87
C GLN A 230 27.21 16.30 2.82
N ALA A 231 28.21 15.84 2.05
CA ALA A 231 28.00 14.77 1.07
C ALA A 231 27.65 13.44 1.76
N VAL A 232 28.29 13.16 2.91
CA VAL A 232 27.97 11.96 3.71
C VAL A 232 26.51 11.99 4.18
N ALA A 233 26.05 13.11 4.74
CA ALA A 233 24.68 13.27 5.21
C ALA A 233 23.65 13.13 4.07
N ASP A 234 23.90 13.76 2.92
CA ASP A 234 23.04 13.66 1.74
C ASP A 234 22.97 12.21 1.19
N ILE A 235 24.11 11.54 1.06
CA ILE A 235 24.16 10.14 0.60
C ILE A 235 23.46 9.21 1.60
N GLN A 236 23.68 9.39 2.90
CA GLN A 236 23.03 8.59 3.93
C GLN A 236 21.51 8.76 3.89
N SER A 237 21.02 9.99 3.73
CA SER A 237 19.59 10.26 3.56
C SER A 237 19.03 9.59 2.30
N GLN A 238 19.76 9.66 1.18
CA GLN A 238 19.35 8.98 -0.06
C GLN A 238 19.27 7.46 0.13
N LEU A 239 20.27 6.85 0.77
CA LEU A 239 20.30 5.41 1.03
C LEU A 239 19.14 4.95 1.91
N GLN A 240 18.81 5.71 2.96
CA GLN A 240 17.67 5.42 3.84
C GLN A 240 16.32 5.55 3.11
N ALA A 241 16.23 6.50 2.18
CA ALA A 241 15.01 6.70 1.39
C ALA A 241 14.81 5.61 0.31
N LEU A 242 15.89 5.05 -0.23
CA LEU A 242 15.82 3.94 -1.19
C LEU A 242 15.64 2.59 -0.48
N VAL A 243 16.51 2.27 0.48
CA VAL A 243 16.57 0.94 1.10
C VAL A 243 16.33 1.05 2.60
N GLY A 244 15.04 1.02 2.97
CA GLY A 244 14.58 0.87 4.34
C GLY A 244 14.28 -0.60 4.71
N LYS A 245 13.80 -0.82 5.93
CA LYS A 245 13.43 -2.15 6.43
C LYS A 245 12.41 -2.88 5.53
N ARG A 246 11.46 -2.15 4.96
CA ARG A 246 10.36 -2.71 4.14
C ARG A 246 10.48 -2.38 2.65
N PHE A 247 11.70 -2.16 2.15
CA PHE A 247 11.92 -1.57 0.82
C PHE A 247 11.26 -2.34 -0.34
N ILE A 248 11.04 -3.66 -0.25
CA ILE A 248 10.43 -4.43 -1.34
C ILE A 248 8.92 -4.20 -1.43
N VAL A 249 8.23 -4.09 -0.30
CA VAL A 249 6.76 -4.00 -0.26
C VAL A 249 6.26 -2.56 -0.23
N ASP A 250 7.11 -1.63 0.21
CA ASP A 250 6.77 -0.20 0.29
C ASP A 250 7.00 0.53 -1.06
N ASN A 251 7.55 -0.14 -2.06
CA ASN A 251 7.83 0.43 -3.38
C ASN A 251 7.19 -0.38 -4.50
N ASP A 252 6.66 0.32 -5.51
CA ASP A 252 6.20 -0.34 -6.73
C ASP A 252 7.33 -1.10 -7.40
N TYR A 253 7.00 -2.28 -7.95
CA TYR A 253 7.97 -3.14 -8.61
C TYR A 253 8.72 -2.43 -9.73
N ALA A 254 8.02 -1.61 -10.53
CA ALA A 254 8.64 -0.82 -11.60
C ALA A 254 9.79 0.05 -11.08
N ASN A 255 9.60 0.71 -9.94
CA ASN A 255 10.64 1.55 -9.33
C ASN A 255 11.78 0.71 -8.75
N LEU A 256 11.47 -0.43 -8.12
CA LEU A 256 12.48 -1.35 -7.59
C LEU A 256 13.48 -1.82 -8.65
N THR A 257 13.04 -2.01 -9.90
CA THR A 257 13.94 -2.42 -10.99
C THR A 257 15.09 -1.42 -11.24
N HIS A 258 14.92 -0.16 -10.84
CA HIS A 258 15.94 0.88 -10.98
C HIS A 258 16.90 0.98 -9.80
N PHE A 259 16.59 0.39 -8.65
CA PHE A 259 17.37 0.53 -7.42
C PHE A 259 18.83 0.09 -7.57
N PRO A 260 19.16 -1.04 -8.23
CA PRO A 260 20.56 -1.41 -8.45
C PRO A 260 21.35 -0.31 -9.17
N ARG A 261 20.75 0.35 -10.16
CA ARG A 261 21.39 1.46 -10.89
C ARG A 261 21.55 2.70 -10.01
N TYR A 262 20.55 3.05 -9.20
CA TYR A 262 20.65 4.17 -8.25
C TYR A 262 21.75 3.95 -7.21
N LEU A 263 21.82 2.75 -6.63
CA LEU A 263 22.86 2.38 -5.67
C LEU A 263 24.26 2.37 -6.30
N LYS A 264 24.37 1.86 -7.53
CA LYS A 264 25.62 1.94 -8.30
C LYS A 264 26.04 3.39 -8.57
N ALA A 265 25.09 4.29 -8.86
CA ALA A 265 25.37 5.72 -9.03
C ALA A 265 25.91 6.36 -7.74
N VAL A 266 25.40 5.96 -6.57
CA VAL A 266 25.96 6.36 -5.27
C VAL A 266 27.41 5.87 -5.13
N GLY A 267 27.70 4.62 -5.53
CA GLY A 267 29.06 4.10 -5.57
C GLY A 267 30.02 4.95 -6.42
N VAL A 268 29.60 5.29 -7.64
CA VAL A 268 30.36 6.16 -8.56
C VAL A 268 30.58 7.55 -7.95
N ARG A 269 29.56 8.13 -7.31
CA ARG A 269 29.67 9.41 -6.61
C ARG A 269 30.73 9.35 -5.52
N LEU A 270 30.70 8.33 -4.66
CA LEU A 270 31.66 8.16 -3.56
C LEU A 270 33.10 8.05 -4.06
N GLU A 271 33.33 7.37 -5.17
CA GLU A 271 34.65 7.23 -5.79
C GLU A 271 35.16 8.57 -6.35
N LYS A 272 34.27 9.33 -7.01
CA LYS A 272 34.61 10.64 -7.62
C LYS A 272 34.70 11.79 -6.61
N LEU A 273 34.03 11.69 -5.46
CA LEU A 273 33.95 12.73 -4.44
C LEU A 273 35.33 13.17 -3.94
N ARG A 274 36.25 12.23 -3.70
CA ARG A 274 37.60 12.54 -3.18
C ARG A 274 38.44 13.35 -4.16
N ALA A 275 38.28 13.08 -5.45
CA ALA A 275 39.06 13.73 -6.49
C ALA A 275 38.59 15.17 -6.75
N ASP A 276 37.28 15.42 -6.66
CA ASP A 276 36.71 16.75 -6.89
C ASP A 276 35.49 17.03 -5.98
N PRO A 277 35.73 17.39 -4.70
CA PRO A 277 34.66 17.74 -3.76
C PRO A 277 33.87 18.99 -4.18
N ALA A 278 34.51 19.93 -4.88
CA ALA A 278 33.88 21.17 -5.30
C ALA A 278 32.84 20.93 -6.41
N ARG A 279 33.09 19.99 -7.32
CA ARG A 279 32.09 19.54 -8.30
C ARG A 279 30.92 18.81 -7.64
N ASP A 280 31.18 17.94 -6.66
CA ASP A 280 30.10 17.27 -5.92
C ASP A 280 29.18 18.29 -5.22
N ALA A 281 29.76 19.31 -4.58
CA ALA A 281 29.01 20.38 -3.94
C ALA A 281 28.15 21.17 -4.96
N ARG A 282 28.69 21.49 -6.14
CA ARG A 282 27.95 22.17 -7.22
C ARG A 282 26.76 21.33 -7.70
N TRP A 283 26.97 20.06 -8.00
CA TRP A 283 25.90 19.16 -8.42
C TRP A 283 24.86 18.90 -7.33
N THR A 284 25.27 18.84 -6.06
CA THR A 284 24.35 18.76 -4.93
C THR A 284 23.47 20.01 -4.87
N ALA A 285 24.03 21.20 -5.10
CA ALA A 285 23.26 22.44 -5.16
C ALA A 285 22.26 22.45 -6.34
N GLU A 286 22.66 21.97 -7.53
CA GLU A 286 21.76 21.81 -8.68
C GLU A 286 20.60 20.84 -8.37
N TRP A 287 20.88 19.72 -7.71
CA TRP A 287 19.83 18.78 -7.29
C TRP A 287 18.87 19.43 -6.28
N LEU A 288 19.41 20.16 -5.29
CA LEU A 288 18.60 20.86 -4.29
C LEU A 288 17.68 21.91 -4.92
N GLN A 289 18.13 22.61 -5.96
CA GLN A 289 17.28 23.55 -6.71
C GLN A 289 16.05 22.88 -7.31
N ALA A 290 16.19 21.66 -7.84
CA ALA A 290 15.05 20.89 -8.36
C ALA A 290 14.19 20.26 -7.25
N ALA A 291 14.81 19.84 -6.14
CA ALA A 291 14.14 19.12 -5.05
C ALA A 291 13.37 20.05 -4.09
N LEU A 292 13.78 21.31 -3.94
CA LEU A 292 13.26 22.22 -2.91
C LEU A 292 11.72 22.40 -2.95
N PRO A 293 11.07 22.61 -4.11
CA PRO A 293 9.61 22.73 -4.15
C PRO A 293 8.89 21.46 -3.67
N TRP A 294 9.40 20.30 -4.09
CA TRP A 294 8.92 18.99 -3.67
C TRP A 294 9.07 18.80 -2.15
N GLN A 295 10.25 19.08 -1.59
CA GLN A 295 10.49 18.97 -0.15
C GLN A 295 9.58 19.89 0.69
N ARG A 296 9.27 21.11 0.21
CA ARG A 296 8.34 22.02 0.89
C ARG A 296 6.93 21.46 0.91
N SER A 297 6.44 20.98 -0.23
CA SER A 297 5.08 20.44 -0.33
C SER A 297 4.83 19.22 0.57
N LEU A 298 5.86 18.44 0.89
CA LEU A 298 5.75 17.32 1.82
C LEU A 298 5.51 17.76 3.27
N LYS A 299 6.03 18.93 3.67
CA LYS A 299 5.84 19.46 5.03
C LYS A 299 4.43 20.01 5.23
N ASP A 300 3.86 20.61 4.19
CA ASP A 300 2.53 21.21 4.23
C ASP A 300 1.41 20.15 4.19
N ARG A 301 1.71 18.96 3.66
CA ARG A 301 0.80 17.83 3.58
C ARG A 301 1.04 16.87 4.76
N HIS A 302 0.44 17.17 5.92
CA HIS A 302 0.45 16.31 7.12
C HIS A 302 -0.13 14.90 6.86
N GLY A 303 0.66 13.99 6.30
CA GLY A 303 0.34 12.56 6.19
C GLY A 303 -0.86 12.19 5.32
N LYS A 304 -1.49 13.15 4.63
CA LYS A 304 -2.64 12.89 3.74
C LYS A 304 -2.15 12.42 2.38
N ASN A 305 -2.37 11.14 2.11
CA ASN A 305 -2.31 10.40 0.84
C ASN A 305 -1.21 10.85 -0.14
N ALA A 306 -0.24 9.95 -0.37
CA ALA A 306 0.81 10.10 -1.37
C ALA A 306 0.19 10.28 -2.77
N ASP A 307 0.00 11.53 -3.17
CA ASP A 307 -0.38 11.93 -4.52
C ASP A 307 0.52 11.20 -5.53
N PRO A 308 -0.02 10.40 -6.48
CA PRO A 308 0.78 9.64 -7.42
C PRO A 308 1.78 10.51 -8.19
N LYS A 309 1.42 11.76 -8.51
CA LYS A 309 2.32 12.69 -9.18
C LYS A 309 3.52 13.08 -8.31
N MET A 310 3.34 13.15 -6.99
CA MET A 310 4.41 13.42 -6.02
C MET A 310 5.38 12.25 -5.89
N SER A 311 4.87 11.02 -5.98
CA SER A 311 5.68 9.80 -6.07
C SER A 311 6.48 9.78 -7.38
N GLU A 312 5.84 10.07 -8.51
CA GLU A 312 6.52 10.14 -9.81
C GLU A 312 7.66 11.18 -9.81
N PHE A 313 7.39 12.37 -9.29
CA PHE A 313 8.41 13.43 -9.18
C PHE A 313 9.60 13.01 -8.30
N ARG A 314 9.33 12.28 -7.21
CA ARG A 314 10.37 11.71 -6.33
C ARG A 314 11.33 10.79 -7.11
N TRP A 315 10.85 10.04 -8.08
CA TRP A 315 11.70 9.18 -8.92
C TRP A 315 12.49 9.97 -9.96
N LEU A 316 11.90 11.02 -10.54
CA LEU A 316 12.65 11.94 -11.42
C LEU A 316 13.84 12.60 -10.69
N LEU A 317 13.72 12.83 -9.38
CA LEU A 317 14.83 13.32 -8.56
C LEU A 317 15.97 12.29 -8.42
N GLU A 318 15.70 10.98 -8.41
CA GLU A 318 16.77 9.97 -8.47
C GLU A 318 17.43 9.92 -9.84
N GLU A 319 16.64 10.05 -10.91
CA GLU A 319 17.20 10.14 -12.26
C GLU A 319 18.10 11.35 -12.42
N LEU A 320 17.75 12.48 -11.80
CA LEU A 320 18.61 13.66 -11.75
C LEU A 320 19.93 13.35 -11.04
N ARG A 321 19.91 12.60 -9.92
CA ARG A 321 21.14 12.16 -9.23
C ARG A 321 22.02 11.30 -10.14
N VAL A 322 21.45 10.34 -10.87
CA VAL A 322 22.22 9.54 -11.83
C VAL A 322 22.83 10.45 -12.91
N SER A 323 22.05 11.37 -13.48
CA SER A 323 22.51 12.27 -14.53
C SER A 323 23.64 13.23 -14.07
N LEU A 324 23.64 13.62 -12.80
CA LEU A 324 24.66 14.50 -12.24
C LEU A 324 25.92 13.71 -11.85
N PHE A 325 25.76 12.69 -11.02
CA PHE A 325 26.90 12.03 -10.37
C PHE A 325 27.47 10.81 -11.12
N ALA A 326 26.68 10.19 -12.00
CA ALA A 326 27.04 8.92 -12.66
C ALA A 326 26.55 8.85 -14.12
N GLN A 327 26.91 9.86 -14.92
CA GLN A 327 26.52 10.02 -16.34
C GLN A 327 26.73 8.76 -17.19
N GLU A 328 27.78 7.99 -16.92
CA GLU A 328 28.12 6.73 -17.59
C GLU A 328 27.02 5.65 -17.48
N LEU A 329 26.19 5.69 -16.44
CA LEU A 329 25.10 4.73 -16.23
C LEU A 329 23.86 5.02 -17.07
N ARG A 330 23.78 6.23 -17.66
CA ARG A 330 22.65 6.75 -18.43
C ARG A 330 21.33 6.78 -17.64
N THR A 331 20.37 7.52 -18.17
CA THR A 331 19.00 7.62 -17.65
C THR A 331 18.02 7.12 -18.72
N PRO A 332 16.86 6.54 -18.34
CA PRO A 332 15.86 6.05 -19.28
C PRO A 332 15.30 7.15 -20.20
N MET A 333 15.33 8.39 -19.72
CA MET A 333 14.90 9.58 -20.43
C MET A 333 15.87 10.74 -20.11
N PRO A 334 15.99 11.77 -20.96
CA PRO A 334 16.88 12.87 -20.66
C PRO A 334 16.30 13.73 -19.52
N ILE A 335 17.13 13.99 -18.50
CA ILE A 335 16.75 14.66 -17.26
C ILE A 335 17.70 15.84 -17.01
N SER A 336 17.15 16.93 -16.49
CA SER A 336 17.91 18.11 -16.03
C SER A 336 17.08 18.93 -15.06
N VAL A 337 17.73 19.82 -14.29
CA VAL A 337 17.05 20.75 -13.37
C VAL A 337 15.92 21.52 -14.06
N LYS A 338 16.19 22.09 -15.25
CA LYS A 338 15.20 22.85 -16.04
C LYS A 338 14.02 21.99 -16.48
N ARG A 339 14.23 20.70 -16.77
CA ARG A 339 13.12 19.79 -17.12
C ARG A 339 12.26 19.49 -15.90
N LEU A 340 12.86 19.20 -14.76
CA LEU A 340 12.14 18.95 -13.52
C LEU A 340 11.34 20.18 -13.07
N GLN A 341 11.89 21.40 -13.21
CA GLN A 341 11.15 22.63 -12.93
C GLN A 341 9.87 22.73 -13.78
N LYS A 342 9.94 22.45 -15.08
CA LYS A 342 8.76 22.44 -15.96
C LYS A 342 7.75 21.37 -15.57
N VAL A 343 8.21 20.16 -15.20
CA VAL A 343 7.32 19.10 -14.72
C VAL A 343 6.61 19.58 -13.45
N TRP A 344 7.35 20.15 -12.49
CA TRP A 344 6.79 20.69 -11.26
C TRP A 344 5.73 21.77 -11.52
N GLU A 345 6.03 22.74 -12.37
CA GLU A 345 5.09 23.80 -12.78
C GLU A 345 3.81 23.22 -13.40
N SER A 346 3.92 22.16 -14.21
CA SER A 346 2.77 21.50 -14.81
C SER A 346 1.90 20.74 -13.80
N MET A 347 2.48 20.29 -12.68
CA MET A 347 1.74 19.63 -11.60
C MET A 347 0.92 20.60 -10.76
N GLN A 348 1.25 21.91 -10.79
CA GLN A 348 0.55 22.97 -10.05
C GLN A 348 -0.63 23.57 -10.83
N ARG A 349 -0.76 23.25 -12.13
CA ARG A 349 -1.89 23.63 -12.98
C ARG A 349 -2.94 22.53 -12.95
#